data_AF-A0A1A7YQY7-F1
#
_entry.id   AF-A0A1A7YQY7-F1
#
_cell.length_a   1.000
_cell.length_b   1.000
_cell.length_c   1.000
_cell.angle_alpha   90.00
_cell.angle_beta   90.00
_cell.angle_gamma   90.00
#
_symmetry.space_group_name_H-M   'P 1'
#
loop_
_entity.id
_entity.type
_entity.pdbx_description
1 polymer ?
#
loop_
_entity_poly.entity_id
_entity_poly.type
_entity_poly.pdbx_seq_one_letter_code
_entity_poly.pdbx_strand_id
1 'polypeptide(L)'
;MGSERKPRPWCVALVFVVMLSCVQRISAQIKYSIPEEVKVGSVVGNVAKDLGLDVHSLEERGFRIVSGTKDALFEVNQNNGVLYVHMIIDRETVCESISPCMMNLKLVAENPMEIHYVGVEIIDVNDHSPSFYEEEKIFEIAETTPPGKRFQLPTARDPDMGINAVRVYKLNSNEHFSLQIRERGDEKVPLLVLQKSLDREKNSEHKLVLTALD
;
A
#
# COMPACT_ATOMS: atom_id res chain seq x y z
N MET A 1 60.42 -0.52 35.91
CA MET A 1 60.28 -1.62 34.93
C MET A 1 58.85 -2.13 34.96
N GLY A 2 58.06 -1.78 33.94
CA GLY A 2 56.70 -2.28 33.77
C GLY A 2 56.73 -3.69 33.16
N SER A 3 56.10 -4.66 33.82
CA SER A 3 55.92 -6.01 33.31
C SER A 3 54.61 -6.06 32.53
N GLU A 4 54.69 -5.99 31.20
CA GLU A 4 53.57 -6.30 30.31
C GLU A 4 53.21 -7.78 30.44
N ARG A 5 52.06 -8.06 31.05
CA ARG A 5 51.48 -9.41 31.08
C ARG A 5 50.86 -9.72 29.72
N LYS A 6 51.55 -10.52 28.89
CA LYS A 6 50.97 -11.09 27.66
C LYS A 6 49.74 -11.95 28.01
N PRO A 7 48.59 -11.74 27.36
CA PRO A 7 47.39 -12.52 27.64
C PRO A 7 47.58 -13.99 27.24
N ARG A 8 47.06 -14.90 28.07
CA ARG A 8 47.14 -16.36 27.85
C ARG A 8 46.38 -16.75 26.57
N PRO A 9 46.96 -17.61 25.69
CA PRO A 9 46.40 -17.92 24.36
C PRO A 9 45.01 -18.56 24.42
N TRP A 10 44.68 -19.26 25.51
CA TRP A 10 43.33 -19.84 25.72
C TRP A 10 42.23 -18.80 25.95
N CYS A 11 42.55 -17.65 26.56
CA CYS A 11 41.56 -16.57 26.73
C CYS A 11 41.24 -15.90 25.38
N VAL A 12 42.23 -15.78 24.50
CA VAL A 12 42.03 -15.23 23.15
C VAL A 12 41.20 -16.21 22.29
N ALA A 13 41.50 -17.51 22.38
CA ALA A 13 40.74 -18.54 21.66
C ALA A 13 39.27 -18.62 22.13
N LEU A 14 39.00 -18.55 23.44
CA LEU A 14 37.63 -18.54 23.99
C LEU A 14 36.83 -17.30 23.54
N VAL A 15 37.45 -16.13 23.50
CA VAL A 15 36.80 -14.90 23.01
C VAL A 15 36.49 -15.02 21.52
N PHE A 16 37.39 -15.58 20.71
CA PHE A 16 37.15 -15.83 19.28
C PHE A 16 36.01 -16.83 19.02
N VAL A 17 35.93 -17.93 19.80
CA VAL A 17 34.85 -18.92 19.68
C VAL A 17 33.50 -18.33 20.08
N VAL A 18 33.46 -17.50 21.13
CA VAL A 18 32.24 -16.79 21.55
C VAL A 18 31.80 -15.76 20.49
N MET A 19 32.74 -15.03 19.88
CA MET A 19 32.43 -14.08 18.80
C MET A 19 31.94 -14.77 17.52
N LEU A 20 32.46 -15.96 17.19
CA LEU A 20 31.94 -16.80 16.08
C LEU A 20 30.54 -17.36 16.35
N SER A 21 30.19 -17.61 17.62
CA SER A 21 28.86 -18.08 18.02
C SER A 21 27.78 -16.98 18.04
N CYS A 22 28.19 -15.71 18.02
CA CYS A 22 27.31 -14.53 18.03
C CYS A 22 27.07 -13.92 16.64
N VAL A 23 27.41 -14.63 15.56
CA VAL A 23 26.96 -14.23 14.22
C VAL A 23 25.46 -14.56 14.12
N GLN A 24 24.61 -13.62 14.52
CA GLN A 24 23.20 -13.67 14.17
C GLN A 24 23.13 -13.86 12.65
N ARG A 25 22.57 -14.99 12.20
CA ARG A 25 22.24 -15.15 10.79
C ARG A 25 21.25 -14.05 10.45
N ILE A 26 21.69 -13.04 9.72
CA ILE A 26 20.80 -12.10 9.06
C ILE A 26 20.01 -12.96 8.06
N SER A 27 18.81 -13.37 8.44
CA SER A 27 17.87 -13.97 7.51
C SER A 27 17.31 -12.83 6.66
N ALA A 28 17.94 -12.57 5.51
CA ALA A 28 17.41 -11.63 4.55
C ALA A 28 16.15 -12.27 3.94
N GLN A 29 14.97 -11.77 4.34
CA GLN A 29 13.72 -12.13 3.68
C GLN A 29 13.72 -11.48 2.29
N ILE A 30 13.55 -12.29 1.24
CA ILE A 30 13.44 -11.77 -0.13
C ILE A 30 12.16 -10.95 -0.23
N LYS A 31 12.27 -9.79 -0.87
CA LYS A 31 11.14 -8.90 -1.13
C LYS A 31 11.13 -8.49 -2.60
N TYR A 32 9.97 -8.65 -3.23
CA TYR A 32 9.67 -8.10 -4.55
C TYR A 32 8.56 -7.07 -4.44
N SER A 33 8.37 -6.31 -5.50
CA SER A 33 7.21 -5.45 -5.69
C SER A 33 6.65 -5.65 -7.09
N ILE A 34 5.32 -5.58 -7.21
CA ILE A 34 4.63 -5.64 -8.50
C ILE A 34 3.39 -4.75 -8.45
N PRO A 35 3.10 -3.95 -9.49
CA PRO A 35 1.83 -3.24 -9.55
C PRO A 35 0.67 -4.21 -9.66
N GLU A 36 -0.48 -3.79 -9.17
CA GLU A 36 -1.76 -4.46 -9.41
C GLU A 36 -2.20 -4.36 -10.88
N GLU A 37 -3.30 -5.04 -11.22
CA GLU A 37 -3.91 -5.02 -12.55
C GLU A 37 -2.95 -5.38 -13.72
N VAL A 38 -1.89 -6.12 -13.38
CA VAL A 38 -0.95 -6.67 -14.35
C VAL A 38 -1.49 -7.94 -14.99
N LYS A 39 -1.04 -8.19 -16.22
CA LYS A 39 -1.46 -9.37 -16.99
C LYS A 39 -1.03 -10.67 -16.28
N VAL A 40 -1.88 -11.68 -16.33
CA VAL A 40 -1.52 -13.06 -15.95
C VAL A 40 -0.28 -13.50 -16.73
N GLY A 41 0.66 -14.13 -16.03
CA GLY A 41 1.99 -14.52 -16.53
C GLY A 41 3.06 -13.43 -16.37
N SER A 42 2.73 -12.25 -15.86
CA SER A 42 3.72 -11.21 -15.57
C SER A 42 4.73 -11.69 -14.55
N VAL A 43 6.01 -11.42 -14.81
CA VAL A 43 7.13 -11.85 -13.97
C VAL A 43 7.25 -10.94 -12.76
N VAL A 44 7.25 -11.54 -11.56
CA VAL A 44 7.51 -10.85 -10.29
C VAL A 44 9.01 -10.82 -10.01
N GLY A 45 9.68 -11.98 -10.14
CA GLY A 45 11.10 -12.13 -9.83
C GLY A 45 11.59 -13.57 -9.98
N ASN A 46 12.90 -13.78 -9.92
CA ASN A 46 13.49 -15.12 -9.97
C ASN A 46 13.86 -15.60 -8.56
N VAL A 47 12.90 -16.28 -7.90
CA VAL A 47 13.06 -16.75 -6.52
C VAL A 47 14.15 -17.81 -6.39
N ALA A 48 14.33 -18.71 -7.36
CA ALA A 48 15.36 -19.74 -7.25
C ALA A 48 16.76 -19.13 -7.28
N LYS A 49 17.00 -18.19 -8.21
CA LYS A 49 18.27 -17.47 -8.30
C LYS A 49 18.56 -16.69 -7.01
N ASP A 50 17.57 -15.97 -6.49
CA ASP A 50 17.76 -15.11 -5.32
C ASP A 50 17.89 -15.91 -4.01
N LEU A 51 17.32 -17.12 -3.96
CA LEU A 51 17.54 -18.10 -2.87
C LEU A 51 18.80 -18.95 -3.05
N GLY A 52 19.48 -18.86 -4.19
CA GLY A 52 20.64 -19.69 -4.53
C GLY A 52 20.30 -21.17 -4.73
N LEU A 53 19.08 -21.49 -5.16
CA LEU A 53 18.63 -22.84 -5.47
C LEU A 53 19.03 -23.23 -6.89
N ASP A 54 19.40 -24.50 -7.08
CA ASP A 54 19.65 -25.05 -8.41
C ASP A 54 18.33 -25.31 -9.13
N VAL A 55 18.14 -24.64 -10.27
CA VAL A 55 16.93 -24.71 -11.10
C VAL A 55 16.63 -26.14 -11.55
N HIS A 56 17.66 -26.93 -11.87
CA HIS A 56 17.50 -28.30 -12.33
C HIS A 56 16.94 -29.24 -11.25
N SER A 57 17.12 -28.88 -9.97
CA SER A 57 16.62 -29.65 -8.83
C SER A 57 15.21 -29.27 -8.40
N LEU A 58 14.63 -28.18 -8.92
CA LEU A 58 13.37 -27.64 -8.37
C LEU A 58 12.18 -28.58 -8.58
N GLU A 59 12.07 -29.20 -9.75
CA GLU A 59 10.97 -30.13 -10.08
C GLU A 59 11.06 -31.42 -9.23
N GLU A 60 12.25 -32.03 -9.14
CA GLU A 60 12.46 -33.24 -8.30
C GLU A 60 12.27 -32.96 -6.81
N ARG A 61 12.56 -31.73 -6.37
CA ARG A 61 12.32 -31.26 -5.01
C ARG A 61 10.90 -30.72 -4.81
N GLY A 62 10.01 -30.81 -5.79
CA GLY A 62 8.62 -30.36 -5.67
C GLY A 62 8.49 -28.89 -5.27
N PHE A 63 9.38 -28.02 -5.76
CA PHE A 63 9.45 -26.62 -5.35
C PHE A 63 8.17 -25.89 -5.68
N ARG A 64 7.47 -25.39 -4.67
CA ARG A 64 6.14 -24.79 -4.83
C ARG A 64 5.82 -23.83 -3.72
N ILE A 65 4.82 -22.98 -3.97
CA ILE A 65 4.19 -22.16 -2.94
C ILE A 65 3.26 -23.08 -2.12
N VAL A 66 3.33 -22.98 -0.79
CA VAL A 66 2.41 -23.66 0.12
C VAL A 66 1.25 -22.72 0.37
N SER A 67 0.18 -22.89 -0.41
CA SER A 67 -1.00 -22.03 -0.37
C SER A 67 -1.74 -22.11 0.97
N GLY A 68 -1.97 -20.95 1.59
CA GLY A 68 -3.07 -20.69 2.52
C GLY A 68 -4.34 -20.27 1.78
N THR A 69 -5.41 -19.95 2.54
CA THR A 69 -6.79 -19.73 2.05
C THR A 69 -6.99 -18.53 1.09
N LYS A 70 -5.95 -17.74 0.77
CA LYS A 70 -5.98 -16.61 -0.19
C LYS A 70 -4.96 -16.75 -1.35
N ASP A 71 -4.26 -17.87 -1.49
CA ASP A 71 -2.97 -17.93 -2.22
C ASP A 71 -3.01 -18.63 -3.60
N ALA A 72 -3.85 -18.14 -4.51
CA ALA A 72 -3.82 -18.50 -5.95
C ALA A 72 -3.31 -17.36 -6.85
N LEU A 73 -2.90 -16.22 -6.27
CA LEU A 73 -2.49 -15.03 -7.03
C LEU A 73 -1.13 -15.19 -7.71
N PHE A 74 -0.26 -16.04 -7.15
CA PHE A 74 1.11 -16.25 -7.63
C PHE A 74 1.40 -17.73 -7.82
N GLU A 75 2.28 -18.01 -8.76
CA GLU A 75 2.81 -19.35 -9.01
C GLU A 75 4.30 -19.27 -9.32
N VAL A 76 5.03 -20.35 -9.00
CA VAL A 76 6.45 -20.47 -9.32
C VAL A 76 6.65 -21.53 -10.40
N ASN A 77 7.36 -21.17 -11.46
CA ASN A 77 7.68 -22.11 -12.52
C ASN A 77 8.90 -22.95 -12.10
N GLN A 78 8.70 -24.25 -11.95
CA GLN A 78 9.75 -25.19 -11.52
C GLN A 78 10.88 -25.34 -12.56
N ASN A 79 10.64 -25.05 -13.84
CA ASN A 79 11.65 -25.19 -14.88
C ASN A 79 12.69 -24.07 -14.89
N ASN A 80 12.38 -22.90 -14.32
CA ASN A 80 13.26 -21.72 -14.38
C ASN A 80 13.34 -20.93 -13.06
N GLY A 81 12.56 -21.31 -12.04
CA GLY A 81 12.54 -20.67 -10.73
C GLY A 81 11.90 -19.29 -10.68
N VAL A 82 11.15 -18.91 -11.72
CA VAL A 82 10.50 -17.59 -11.81
C VAL A 82 9.15 -17.60 -11.10
N LEU A 83 8.95 -16.63 -10.22
CA LEU A 83 7.67 -16.28 -9.62
C LEU A 83 6.91 -15.37 -10.58
N TYR A 84 5.66 -15.73 -10.89
CA TYR A 84 4.80 -14.96 -11.79
C TYR A 84 3.37 -14.85 -11.26
N VAL A 85 2.65 -13.89 -11.80
CA VAL A 85 1.24 -13.63 -11.50
C VAL A 85 0.37 -14.71 -12.14
N HIS A 86 -0.37 -15.45 -11.34
CA HIS A 86 -1.26 -16.52 -11.81
C HIS A 86 -2.72 -16.03 -12.00
N MET A 87 -3.13 -15.00 -11.27
CA MET A 87 -4.43 -14.34 -11.41
C MET A 87 -4.26 -12.83 -11.37
N ILE A 88 -5.16 -12.09 -12.00
CA ILE A 88 -5.20 -10.63 -11.87
C ILE A 88 -5.32 -10.28 -10.39
N ILE A 89 -4.50 -9.34 -9.96
CA ILE A 89 -4.43 -8.88 -8.58
C ILE A 89 -5.12 -7.52 -8.55
N ASP A 90 -6.19 -7.45 -7.78
CA ASP A 90 -6.90 -6.23 -7.39
C ASP A 90 -6.52 -5.96 -5.92
N ARG A 91 -5.82 -4.85 -5.67
CA ARG A 91 -5.27 -4.50 -4.36
C ARG A 91 -6.38 -4.09 -3.40
N GLU A 92 -7.43 -3.42 -3.88
CA GLU A 92 -8.59 -3.02 -3.10
C GLU A 92 -9.31 -4.25 -2.52
N THR A 93 -9.41 -5.33 -3.30
CA THR A 93 -10.00 -6.59 -2.85
C THR A 93 -9.08 -7.39 -1.91
N VAL A 94 -7.77 -7.40 -2.17
CA VAL A 94 -6.81 -8.24 -1.43
C VAL A 94 -6.41 -7.62 -0.08
N CYS A 95 -6.19 -6.30 -0.07
CA CYS A 95 -5.64 -5.56 1.05
C CYS A 95 -6.59 -4.50 1.62
N GLU A 96 -7.72 -4.19 0.98
CA GLU A 96 -8.65 -3.16 1.41
C GLU A 96 -7.90 -1.83 1.68
N SER A 97 -7.97 -1.30 2.90
CA SER A 97 -7.27 -0.07 3.29
C SER A 97 -5.89 -0.30 3.96
N ILE A 98 -5.34 -1.51 3.90
CA ILE A 98 -4.05 -1.84 4.53
C ILE A 98 -2.90 -1.37 3.63
N SER A 99 -2.02 -0.53 4.19
CA SER A 99 -0.79 -0.08 3.54
C SER A 99 0.42 -0.23 4.48
N PRO A 100 1.54 -0.83 4.02
CA PRO A 100 1.75 -1.39 2.68
C PRO A 100 1.01 -2.73 2.47
N CYS A 101 0.58 -3.00 1.23
CA CYS A 101 -0.08 -4.24 0.85
C CYS A 101 0.97 -5.36 0.64
N MET A 102 1.22 -6.14 1.69
CA MET A 102 2.27 -7.17 1.71
C MET A 102 1.71 -8.59 1.66
N MET A 103 1.98 -9.30 0.57
CA MET A 103 1.71 -10.73 0.41
C MET A 103 2.92 -11.54 0.90
N ASN A 104 2.71 -12.40 1.91
CA ASN A 104 3.77 -13.21 2.49
C ASN A 104 3.66 -14.65 2.02
N LEU A 105 4.46 -15.00 1.00
CA LEU A 105 4.50 -16.32 0.40
C LEU A 105 5.44 -17.25 1.19
N LYS A 106 5.05 -18.52 1.31
CA LYS A 106 5.87 -19.60 1.85
C LYS A 106 6.17 -20.58 0.74
N LEU A 107 7.43 -20.71 0.35
CA LEU A 107 7.86 -21.69 -0.64
C LEU A 107 8.51 -22.87 0.06
N VAL A 108 8.23 -24.08 -0.43
CA VAL A 108 8.82 -25.32 0.07
C VAL A 108 9.58 -26.01 -1.03
N ALA A 109 10.79 -26.46 -0.70
CA ALA A 109 11.52 -27.49 -1.44
C ALA A 109 11.60 -28.73 -0.56
N GLU A 110 11.30 -29.89 -1.12
CA GLU A 110 11.30 -31.19 -0.45
C GLU A 110 12.67 -31.87 -0.62
N ASN A 111 12.96 -32.87 0.23
CA ASN A 111 14.13 -33.76 0.16
C ASN A 111 15.50 -33.07 -0.06
N PRO A 112 16.07 -32.36 0.95
CA PRO A 112 15.56 -32.14 2.29
C PRO A 112 14.51 -31.02 2.33
N MET A 113 13.66 -31.06 3.36
CA MET A 113 12.63 -30.04 3.56
C MET A 113 13.27 -28.69 3.90
N GLU A 114 13.04 -27.71 3.04
CA GLU A 114 13.42 -26.30 3.21
C GLU A 114 12.18 -25.42 3.07
N ILE A 115 12.09 -24.38 3.90
CA ILE A 115 11.02 -23.39 3.86
C ILE A 115 11.64 -22.02 3.64
N HIS A 116 11.19 -21.34 2.59
CA HIS A 116 11.65 -20.02 2.20
C HIS A 116 10.49 -19.03 2.30
N TYR A 117 10.72 -17.87 2.90
CA TYR A 117 9.73 -16.82 3.06
C TYR A 117 10.02 -15.68 2.08
N VAL A 118 9.04 -15.35 1.24
CA VAL A 118 9.15 -14.31 0.21
C VAL A 118 8.02 -13.31 0.41
N GLY A 119 8.36 -12.03 0.56
CA GLY A 119 7.40 -10.94 0.55
C GLY A 119 7.18 -10.41 -0.86
N VAL A 120 5.94 -10.17 -1.24
CA VAL A 120 5.60 -9.43 -2.47
C VAL A 120 4.74 -8.23 -2.07
N GLU A 121 5.25 -7.03 -2.31
CA GLU A 121 4.51 -5.79 -2.14
C GLU A 121 3.66 -5.53 -3.38
N ILE A 122 2.35 -5.39 -3.21
CA ILE A 122 1.45 -4.96 -4.28
C ILE A 122 1.45 -3.43 -4.29
N ILE A 123 1.84 -2.87 -5.43
CA ILE A 123 1.88 -1.42 -5.64
C ILE A 123 0.55 -0.98 -6.23
N ASP A 124 -0.07 -0.03 -5.54
CA ASP A 124 -1.31 0.64 -5.92
C ASP A 124 -1.18 1.32 -7.29
N VAL A 125 -2.16 1.10 -8.15
CA VAL A 125 -2.30 1.75 -9.46
C VAL A 125 -3.57 2.60 -9.41
N ASN A 126 -3.54 3.82 -9.97
CA ASN A 126 -4.75 4.62 -10.10
C ASN A 126 -5.65 4.04 -11.20
N ASP A 127 -6.55 3.15 -10.80
CA ASP A 127 -7.56 2.54 -11.67
C ASP A 127 -8.99 2.85 -11.22
N HIS A 128 -9.16 3.53 -10.07
CA HIS A 128 -10.44 4.09 -9.64
C HIS A 128 -10.48 5.61 -9.83
N SER A 129 -11.60 6.21 -9.45
CA SER A 129 -11.75 7.66 -9.46
C SER A 129 -12.63 8.09 -8.30
N PRO A 130 -12.43 9.32 -7.77
CA PRO A 130 -13.21 9.81 -6.65
C PRO A 130 -14.71 9.83 -6.94
N SER A 131 -15.50 9.25 -6.04
CA SER A 131 -16.96 9.17 -6.17
C SER A 131 -17.67 9.72 -4.93
N PHE A 132 -18.85 10.33 -5.14
CA PHE A 132 -19.72 10.79 -4.04
C PHE A 132 -20.86 9.78 -3.83
N TYR A 133 -21.25 9.55 -2.59
CA TYR A 133 -22.40 8.68 -2.28
C TYR A 133 -23.74 9.31 -2.70
N GLU A 134 -23.85 10.64 -2.60
CA GLU A 134 -25.00 11.42 -3.05
C GLU A 134 -24.56 12.27 -4.25
N GLU A 135 -25.24 12.14 -5.41
CA GLU A 135 -24.96 12.95 -6.61
C GLU A 135 -25.38 14.42 -6.43
N GLU A 136 -26.39 14.68 -5.60
CA GLU A 136 -26.90 16.01 -5.32
C GLU A 136 -27.09 16.22 -3.81
N LYS A 137 -26.68 17.40 -3.32
CA LYS A 137 -26.93 17.83 -1.95
C LYS A 137 -27.60 19.19 -1.90
N ILE A 138 -28.80 19.23 -1.32
CA ILE A 138 -29.56 20.47 -1.13
C ILE A 138 -29.24 21.05 0.25
N PHE A 139 -28.91 22.34 0.28
CA PHE A 139 -28.73 23.12 1.50
C PHE A 139 -29.77 24.24 1.56
N GLU A 140 -30.53 24.29 2.65
CA GLU A 140 -31.38 25.42 2.97
C GLU A 140 -30.61 26.41 3.86
N ILE A 141 -30.25 27.57 3.29
CA ILE A 141 -29.45 28.59 3.98
C ILE A 141 -30.30 29.86 4.08
N ALA A 142 -30.58 30.28 5.31
CA ALA A 142 -31.29 31.53 5.55
C ALA A 142 -30.44 32.72 5.07
N GLU A 143 -31.06 33.72 4.45
CA GLU A 143 -30.35 34.91 3.96
C GLU A 143 -29.70 35.75 5.07
N THR A 144 -30.24 35.62 6.29
CA THR A 144 -29.71 36.21 7.51
C THR A 144 -28.43 35.53 8.01
N THR A 145 -27.99 34.45 7.35
CA THR A 145 -26.75 33.75 7.70
C THR A 145 -25.55 34.67 7.50
N PRO A 146 -24.72 34.88 8.55
CA PRO A 146 -23.57 35.76 8.43
C PRO A 146 -22.48 35.13 7.55
N PRO A 147 -21.75 35.94 6.77
CA PRO A 147 -20.51 35.52 6.14
C PRO A 147 -19.53 34.89 7.15
N GLY A 148 -18.79 33.88 6.71
CA GLY A 148 -17.92 33.05 7.51
C GLY A 148 -18.58 31.77 8.06
N LYS A 149 -19.91 31.63 7.96
CA LYS A 149 -20.59 30.37 8.30
C LYS A 149 -20.11 29.25 7.37
N ARG A 150 -19.88 28.07 7.97
CA ARG A 150 -19.38 26.87 7.28
C ARG A 150 -20.44 25.78 7.26
N PHE A 151 -20.54 25.08 6.13
CA PHE A 151 -21.41 23.92 5.91
C PHE A 151 -20.54 22.76 5.42
N GLN A 152 -20.67 21.60 6.05
CA GLN A 152 -19.91 20.44 5.61
C GLN A 152 -20.52 19.88 4.32
N LEU A 153 -19.69 19.72 3.30
CA LEU A 153 -20.06 19.11 2.03
C LEU A 153 -19.87 17.59 2.10
N PRO A 154 -20.51 16.81 1.19
CA PRO A 154 -20.22 15.40 1.04
C PRO A 154 -18.73 15.16 0.77
N THR A 155 -18.15 14.15 1.43
CA THR A 155 -16.78 13.69 1.18
C THR A 155 -16.81 12.67 0.04
N ALA A 156 -15.96 12.86 -0.97
CA ALA A 156 -15.72 11.84 -2.00
C ALA A 156 -14.90 10.68 -1.41
N ARG A 157 -15.14 9.49 -1.94
CA ARG A 157 -14.38 8.28 -1.63
C ARG A 157 -13.67 7.80 -2.88
N ASP A 158 -12.42 7.43 -2.67
CA ASP A 158 -11.57 6.78 -3.64
C ASP A 158 -10.97 5.57 -2.94
N PRO A 159 -11.14 4.34 -3.48
CA PRO A 159 -10.60 3.14 -2.85
C PRO A 159 -9.08 3.01 -3.02
N ASP A 160 -8.48 3.77 -3.95
CA ASP A 160 -7.03 3.80 -4.19
C ASP A 160 -6.30 4.47 -3.01
N MET A 161 -4.98 4.26 -2.93
CA MET A 161 -4.20 4.64 -1.76
C MET A 161 -3.13 5.70 -2.05
N GLY A 162 -2.75 6.42 -0.98
CA GLY A 162 -1.61 7.33 -1.01
C GLY A 162 -1.78 8.48 -2.00
N ILE A 163 -0.98 8.50 -3.06
CA ILE A 163 -1.04 9.55 -4.08
C ILE A 163 -2.23 9.40 -5.02
N ASN A 164 -2.83 8.20 -5.11
CA ASN A 164 -3.97 7.93 -5.97
C ASN A 164 -5.31 8.13 -5.24
N ALA A 165 -5.30 8.27 -3.91
CA ALA A 165 -6.48 8.64 -3.14
C ALA A 165 -6.89 10.11 -3.36
N VAL A 166 -8.12 10.49 -2.98
CA VAL A 166 -8.64 11.87 -3.14
C VAL A 166 -7.66 12.95 -2.66
N ARG A 167 -7.21 13.81 -3.58
CA ARG A 167 -6.22 14.87 -3.30
C ARG A 167 -6.82 16.24 -3.20
N VAL A 168 -7.73 16.59 -4.08
CA VAL A 168 -8.18 17.96 -4.27
C VAL A 168 -9.69 17.99 -4.44
N TYR A 169 -10.33 18.95 -3.79
CA TYR A 169 -11.69 19.33 -4.10
C TYR A 169 -11.70 20.71 -4.78
N LYS A 170 -12.57 20.88 -5.76
CA LYS A 170 -12.81 22.12 -6.47
C LYS A 170 -14.30 22.46 -6.42
N LEU A 171 -14.58 23.75 -6.27
CA LEU A 171 -15.92 24.30 -6.40
C LEU A 171 -15.95 25.16 -7.66
N ASN A 172 -17.01 25.08 -8.45
CA ASN A 172 -17.19 25.98 -9.58
C ASN A 172 -17.17 27.46 -9.14
N SER A 173 -16.71 28.32 -10.06
CA SER A 173 -16.63 29.77 -9.82
C SER A 173 -18.01 30.33 -9.48
N ASN A 174 -18.09 31.08 -8.39
CA ASN A 174 -19.31 31.71 -7.91
C ASN A 174 -18.95 32.91 -7.00
N GLU A 175 -19.91 33.77 -6.69
CA GLU A 175 -19.65 35.01 -5.93
C GLU A 175 -19.83 34.89 -4.41
N HIS A 176 -20.57 33.89 -3.94
CA HIS A 176 -21.07 33.84 -2.56
C HIS A 176 -20.38 32.80 -1.70
N PHE A 177 -19.78 31.77 -2.30
CA PHE A 177 -19.25 30.62 -1.61
C PHE A 177 -17.83 30.30 -2.03
N SER A 178 -17.00 29.95 -1.05
CA SER A 178 -15.68 29.39 -1.28
C SER A 178 -15.59 27.99 -0.67
N LEU A 179 -14.56 27.26 -1.08
CA LEU A 179 -14.25 25.94 -0.55
C LEU A 179 -13.09 26.03 0.46
N GLN A 180 -13.25 25.39 1.61
CA GLN A 180 -12.19 25.19 2.59
C GLN A 180 -12.04 23.70 2.85
N ILE A 181 -10.80 23.18 2.88
CA ILE A 181 -10.54 21.77 3.18
C ILE A 181 -10.08 21.65 4.63
N ARG A 182 -10.69 20.73 5.37
CA ARG A 182 -10.23 20.32 6.70
C ARG A 182 -9.67 18.91 6.61
N GLU A 183 -8.41 18.75 7.01
CA GLU A 183 -7.75 17.45 7.06
C GLU A 183 -8.06 16.74 8.39
N ARG A 184 -8.35 15.44 8.32
CA ARG A 184 -8.59 14.56 9.46
C ARG A 184 -7.86 13.23 9.24
N GLY A 185 -6.59 13.17 9.64
CA GLY A 185 -5.72 12.06 9.23
C GLY A 185 -5.54 12.11 7.72
N ASP A 186 -5.75 10.99 7.04
CA ASP A 186 -5.67 10.90 5.58
C ASP A 186 -6.96 11.35 4.87
N GLU A 187 -8.04 11.61 5.62
CA GLU A 187 -9.33 12.04 5.06
C GLU A 187 -9.38 13.57 4.88
N LYS A 188 -9.76 14.03 3.68
CA LYS A 188 -9.99 15.43 3.36
C LYS A 188 -11.47 15.76 3.35
N VAL A 189 -11.90 16.61 4.28
CA VAL A 189 -13.31 16.99 4.44
C VAL A 189 -13.56 18.38 3.83
N PRO A 190 -14.33 18.49 2.73
CA PRO A 190 -14.68 19.77 2.13
C PRO A 190 -15.73 20.53 2.94
N LEU A 191 -15.52 21.83 3.12
CA LEU A 191 -16.42 22.75 3.79
C LEU A 191 -16.78 23.90 2.84
N LEU A 192 -18.07 24.10 2.61
CA LEU A 192 -18.61 25.27 1.93
C LEU A 192 -18.61 26.45 2.92
N VAL A 193 -18.02 27.57 2.53
CA VAL A 193 -17.91 28.77 3.36
C VAL A 193 -18.65 29.91 2.67
N LEU A 194 -19.61 30.51 3.36
CA LEU A 194 -20.32 31.70 2.88
C LEU A 194 -19.40 32.92 2.96
N GLN A 195 -19.07 33.54 1.83
CA GLN A 195 -18.20 34.71 1.72
C GLN A 195 -18.96 36.03 1.67
N LYS A 196 -20.16 36.03 1.08
CA LYS A 196 -21.03 37.22 0.95
C LYS A 196 -22.43 36.87 1.42
N SER A 197 -23.13 37.85 2.00
CA SER A 197 -24.53 37.68 2.39
C SER A 197 -25.39 37.23 1.20
N LEU A 198 -26.42 36.45 1.49
CA LEU A 198 -27.42 36.03 0.50
C LEU A 198 -28.57 37.03 0.51
N ASP A 199 -29.32 37.05 -0.60
CA ASP A 199 -30.50 37.89 -0.80
C ASP A 199 -31.47 37.06 -1.63
N ARG A 200 -32.50 36.51 -0.99
CA ARG A 200 -33.41 35.58 -1.63
C ARG A 200 -34.24 36.25 -2.71
N GLU A 201 -34.62 37.52 -2.51
CA GLU A 201 -35.37 38.30 -3.48
C GLU A 201 -34.56 38.57 -4.75
N LYS A 202 -33.23 38.66 -4.65
CA LYS A 202 -32.33 38.79 -5.81
C LYS A 202 -31.99 37.44 -6.47
N ASN A 203 -31.64 36.43 -5.67
CA ASN A 203 -31.35 35.09 -6.16
C ASN A 203 -31.75 34.03 -5.13
N SER A 204 -32.84 33.33 -5.39
CA SER A 204 -33.39 32.32 -4.47
C SER A 204 -32.71 30.96 -4.57
N GLU A 205 -31.85 30.72 -5.57
CA GLU A 205 -31.21 29.42 -5.80
C GLU A 205 -29.75 29.58 -6.25
N HIS A 206 -28.84 28.79 -5.66
CA HIS A 206 -27.43 28.74 -6.04
C HIS A 206 -27.07 27.32 -6.47
N LYS A 207 -26.73 27.15 -7.76
CA LYS A 207 -26.26 25.87 -8.30
C LYS A 207 -24.75 25.82 -8.26
N LEU A 208 -24.23 24.91 -7.44
CA LEU A 208 -22.81 24.70 -7.24
C LEU A 208 -22.43 23.30 -7.67
N VAL A 209 -21.24 23.15 -8.25
CA VAL A 209 -20.65 21.89 -8.66
C VAL A 209 -19.39 21.68 -7.84
N LEU A 210 -19.40 20.63 -7.02
CA LEU A 210 -18.24 20.15 -6.28
C LEU A 210 -17.59 19.03 -7.09
N THR A 211 -16.29 19.13 -7.33
CA THR A 211 -15.50 18.12 -8.04
C THR A 211 -14.39 17.62 -7.13
N ALA A 212 -14.26 16.31 -6.98
CA ALA A 212 -13.12 15.67 -6.33
C ALA A 212 -12.12 15.18 -7.40
N LEU A 213 -10.84 15.20 -7.07
CA LEU A 213 -9.73 14.79 -7.93
C LEU A 213 -8.69 14.07 -7.08
N ASP A 214 -8.14 13.01 -7.65
CA ASP A 214 -6.95 12.27 -7.28
C ASP A 214 -5.67 12.85 -7.93
#